data_AF-A0A933ZRP1-F1
#
_entry.id   AF-A0A933ZRP1-F1
#
_cell.length_a   1.000
_cell.length_b   1.000
_cell.length_c   1.000
_cell.angle_alpha   90.00
_cell.angle_beta   90.00
_cell.angle_gamma   90.00
#
_symmetry.space_group_name_H-M   'P 1'
#
loop_
_entity.id
_entity.type
_entity.pdbx_description
1 polymer ?
#
loop_
_entity_poly.entity_id
_entity_poly.type
_entity_poly.pdbx_seq_one_letter_code
_entity_poly.pdbx_strand_id
1 'polypeptide(L)'
;MSLEDLLLLAGGHWTTLVAMVAAVWLLSKVARAATNAVGPTSRAPRPEKAPAAGAARPRANPGASHAGAARAQASPEVLRLRSLLLGIARQSQTLAMEVQRERANRRFVPLLTGWIPEQVRELDASLGQGSTQAVRVVDELANRLLLVLGEVRELIRQRRDPSLLPQLGDADALAEACYAPIVRFAQAEGLPLTTAWPVTRLSEMNLAIWTGFAPTSIAPIFLPQGFFDSFSYWPALAHEIGHDFLISVRGLDQALREELRIPSEATGSLPLRFDDDGLPYSEAQRVFGAWFEEIFSDTFGTLMLGPAYVGTMCQHFASRGDAHDVLVVPFDPETLRTDVHPPGQLRVHIGCWVLERAGLRADAAALRARWNDHHGFAPEAPLSLYFPAGGRYVGLPLAAFVALLEPLLERLYAGPLTGLSQMGLTAVSGLDFGPHEQAETQRACASLLAGEVPTVRDARAIIAGAALAARAAPRAEAQLLARARAAIPAIGTLEHRPDAFRPTELDPRLSRGLDMGRDALVEALLLYEILEPPSARTARRRGA
;
A
#
# COMPACT_ATOMS: atom_id res chain seq x y z
N MET A 1 -1.74 -13.80 -38.36
CA MET A 1 -1.00 -13.49 -37.13
C MET A 1 -0.92 -14.79 -36.35
N SER A 2 0.27 -15.35 -36.22
CA SER A 2 0.50 -16.62 -35.55
C SER A 2 0.42 -16.46 -34.03
N LEU A 3 0.29 -17.56 -33.29
CA LEU A 3 0.34 -17.56 -31.83
C LEU A 3 1.68 -17.01 -31.31
N GLU A 4 2.78 -17.23 -32.05
CA GLU A 4 4.10 -16.67 -31.76
C GLU A 4 4.12 -15.14 -31.92
N ASP A 5 3.44 -14.59 -32.93
CA ASP A 5 3.34 -13.13 -33.12
C ASP A 5 2.57 -12.45 -31.97
N LEU A 6 1.54 -13.11 -31.45
CA LEU A 6 0.75 -12.64 -30.28
C LEU A 6 1.56 -12.70 -28.98
N LEU A 7 2.39 -13.73 -28.79
CA LEU A 7 3.26 -13.87 -27.62
C LEU A 7 4.44 -12.88 -27.63
N LEU A 8 5.00 -12.57 -28.81
CA LEU A 8 6.04 -11.55 -28.98
C LEU A 8 5.50 -10.13 -28.75
N LEU A 9 4.27 -9.84 -29.19
CA LEU A 9 3.60 -8.57 -28.92
C LEU A 9 3.22 -8.41 -27.43
N ALA A 10 2.72 -9.48 -26.78
CA ALA A 10 2.41 -9.45 -25.36
C ALA A 10 3.67 -9.33 -24.48
N GLY A 11 4.77 -9.99 -24.86
CA GLY A 11 6.05 -9.92 -24.14
C GLY A 11 6.72 -8.55 -24.17
N GLY A 12 6.63 -7.82 -25.30
CA GLY A 12 7.24 -6.49 -25.43
C GLY A 12 6.57 -5.39 -24.61
N HIS A 13 5.25 -5.48 -24.41
CA HIS A 13 4.52 -4.52 -23.56
C HIS A 13 4.70 -4.82 -22.07
N TRP A 14 4.83 -6.09 -21.69
CA TRP A 14 5.08 -6.51 -20.31
C TRP A 14 6.49 -6.09 -19.82
N THR A 15 7.53 -6.32 -20.61
CA THR A 15 8.90 -5.90 -20.26
C THR A 15 9.02 -4.38 -20.15
N THR A 16 8.36 -3.63 -21.03
CA THR A 16 8.34 -2.16 -20.97
C THR A 16 7.61 -1.65 -19.72
N LEU A 17 6.48 -2.27 -19.34
CA LEU A 17 5.72 -1.91 -18.15
C LEU A 17 6.48 -2.27 -16.86
N VAL A 18 7.05 -3.47 -16.79
CA VAL A 18 7.89 -3.91 -15.65
C VAL A 18 9.12 -3.01 -15.53
N ALA A 19 9.78 -2.66 -16.64
CA ALA A 19 10.90 -1.72 -16.64
C ALA A 19 10.47 -0.31 -16.20
N MET A 20 9.30 0.17 -16.60
CA MET A 20 8.76 1.45 -16.12
C MET A 20 8.44 1.43 -14.63
N VAL A 21 7.78 0.38 -14.12
CA VAL A 21 7.46 0.23 -12.70
C VAL A 21 8.74 0.09 -11.87
N ALA A 22 9.67 -0.76 -12.29
CA ALA A 22 10.98 -0.92 -11.65
C ALA A 22 11.79 0.38 -11.69
N ALA A 23 11.79 1.12 -12.80
CA ALA A 23 12.47 2.42 -12.90
C ALA A 23 11.82 3.46 -11.97
N VAL A 24 10.49 3.61 -11.98
CA VAL A 24 9.76 4.53 -11.10
C VAL A 24 9.98 4.16 -9.62
N TRP A 25 9.98 2.87 -9.30
CA TRP A 25 10.22 2.36 -7.97
C TRP A 25 11.67 2.60 -7.51
N LEU A 26 12.67 2.29 -8.34
CA LEU A 26 14.09 2.51 -8.06
C LEU A 26 14.42 4.00 -7.91
N LEU A 27 13.87 4.85 -8.78
CA LEU A 27 13.98 6.32 -8.69
C LEU A 27 13.31 6.85 -7.43
N SER A 28 12.15 6.30 -7.04
CA SER A 28 11.50 6.67 -5.77
C SER A 28 12.34 6.35 -4.53
N LYS A 29 13.21 5.34 -4.60
CA LYS A 29 14.16 4.98 -3.53
C LYS A 29 15.39 5.89 -3.53
N VAL A 30 15.96 6.21 -4.69
CA VAL A 30 17.11 7.14 -4.80
C VAL A 30 16.73 8.55 -4.32
N ALA A 31 15.57 9.06 -4.73
CA ALA A 31 15.07 10.34 -4.25
C ALA A 31 14.79 10.34 -2.73
N ARG A 32 14.30 9.21 -2.18
CA ARG A 32 14.13 9.04 -0.72
C ARG A 32 15.44 9.07 0.03
N ALA A 33 16.49 8.42 -0.50
CA ALA A 33 17.83 8.51 0.06
C ALA A 33 18.35 9.96 0.03
N ALA A 34 18.07 10.71 -1.04
CA ALA A 34 18.41 12.13 -1.14
C ALA A 34 17.64 13.01 -0.14
N THR A 35 16.33 12.78 0.06
CA THR A 35 15.54 13.52 1.06
C THR A 35 15.90 13.15 2.50
N ASN A 36 16.28 11.90 2.77
CA ASN A 36 16.72 11.48 4.11
C ASN A 36 18.16 11.95 4.42
N ALA A 37 19.00 12.16 3.40
CA ALA A 37 20.32 12.77 3.54
C ALA A 37 20.25 14.27 3.88
N VAL A 38 19.17 14.95 3.46
CA VAL A 38 18.80 16.27 3.98
C VAL A 38 18.08 16.03 5.31
N GLY A 39 18.85 15.75 6.36
CA GLY A 39 18.32 15.47 7.70
C GLY A 39 17.26 16.51 8.12
N PRO A 40 16.31 16.14 9.01
CA PRO A 40 15.26 17.05 9.45
C PRO A 40 15.93 18.34 9.91
N THR A 41 15.56 19.46 9.28
CA THR A 41 15.87 20.77 9.82
C THR A 41 15.16 20.82 11.16
N SER A 42 15.89 20.48 12.22
CA SER A 42 15.46 20.63 13.59
C SER A 42 14.98 22.06 13.72
N ARG A 43 13.66 22.23 13.78
CA ARG A 43 13.04 23.51 14.10
C ARG A 43 13.51 23.78 15.52
N ALA A 44 14.52 24.63 15.65
CA ALA A 44 15.06 25.03 16.93
C ALA A 44 13.90 25.39 17.87
N PRO A 45 13.92 24.94 19.13
CA PRO A 45 12.88 25.27 20.10
C PRO A 45 12.71 26.79 20.13
N ARG A 46 11.47 27.23 20.01
CA ARG A 46 11.08 28.64 20.05
C ARG A 46 11.63 29.21 21.36
N PRO A 47 12.55 30.19 21.35
CA PRO A 47 13.16 30.67 22.58
C PRO A 47 12.08 31.29 23.47
N GLU A 48 12.04 30.81 24.71
CA GLU A 48 11.22 31.34 25.79
C GLU A 48 11.64 32.80 26.04
N LYS A 49 10.65 33.69 26.18
CA LYS A 49 10.86 35.14 26.36
C LYS A 49 11.68 35.41 27.62
N ALA A 50 12.95 35.77 27.44
CA ALA A 50 13.77 36.41 28.46
C ALA A 50 13.55 37.94 28.44
N PRO A 51 13.70 38.63 29.60
CA PRO A 51 13.29 40.02 29.78
C PRO A 51 14.22 41.03 29.10
N ALA A 52 13.64 42.17 28.75
CA ALA A 52 14.28 43.29 28.06
C ALA A 52 15.46 43.88 28.84
N ALA A 53 16.62 43.96 28.19
CA ALA A 53 17.75 44.75 28.65
C ALA A 53 18.43 45.46 27.47
N GLY A 54 18.61 46.77 27.63
CA GLY A 54 19.75 47.53 27.10
C GLY A 54 19.79 47.84 25.59
N ALA A 55 19.29 49.03 25.24
CA ALA A 55 19.50 49.63 23.92
C ALA A 55 20.99 49.96 23.66
N ALA A 56 21.62 49.24 22.74
CA ALA A 56 22.88 49.63 22.11
C ALA A 56 22.60 50.14 20.68
N ARG A 57 23.04 51.38 20.41
CA ARG A 57 22.93 52.03 19.09
C ARG A 57 23.73 51.27 18.02
N PRO A 58 23.16 50.95 16.85
CA PRO A 58 23.95 50.45 15.73
C PRO A 58 24.73 51.60 15.08
N ARG A 59 26.05 51.39 14.90
CA ARG A 59 26.89 52.22 14.04
C ARG A 59 26.47 52.03 12.57
N ALA A 60 26.22 53.13 11.89
CA ALA A 60 25.97 53.17 10.45
C ALA A 60 27.22 52.68 9.70
N ASN A 61 27.03 51.68 8.84
CA ASN A 61 28.02 51.24 7.85
C ASN A 61 27.70 51.94 6.52
N PRO A 62 28.46 52.97 6.09
CA PRO A 62 28.28 53.59 4.78
C PRO A 62 29.15 52.82 3.77
N GLY A 63 28.57 51.78 3.16
CA GLY A 63 29.31 50.93 2.22
C GLY A 63 28.44 49.96 1.44
N ALA A 64 27.16 50.29 1.20
CA ALA A 64 26.32 49.54 0.27
C ALA A 64 26.62 50.03 -1.15
N SER A 65 27.74 49.54 -1.70
CA SER A 65 28.05 49.62 -3.13
C SER A 65 26.89 49.02 -3.93
N HIS A 66 26.46 49.77 -4.95
CA HIS A 66 25.51 49.37 -5.97
C HIS A 66 25.98 48.10 -6.70
N ALA A 67 25.70 46.92 -6.13
CA ALA A 67 25.67 45.69 -6.90
C ALA A 67 24.45 45.78 -7.82
N GLY A 68 24.68 46.28 -9.03
CA GLY A 68 23.70 46.26 -10.11
C GLY A 68 23.22 44.83 -10.30
N ALA A 69 22.01 44.56 -9.81
CA ALA A 69 21.30 43.31 -10.00
C ALA A 69 20.97 43.19 -11.49
N ALA A 70 21.94 42.72 -12.27
CA ALA A 70 21.64 42.05 -13.53
C ALA A 70 20.70 40.90 -13.17
N ARG A 71 19.40 41.09 -13.41
CA ARG A 71 18.42 40.00 -13.41
C ARG A 71 18.93 39.01 -14.46
N ALA A 72 19.71 38.03 -14.02
CA ALA A 72 20.10 36.91 -14.84
C ALA A 72 18.80 36.35 -15.42
N GLN A 73 18.68 36.41 -16.75
CA GLN A 73 17.51 35.85 -17.43
C GLN A 73 17.46 34.37 -17.05
N ALA A 74 16.32 33.92 -16.52
CA ALA A 74 16.12 32.52 -16.19
C ALA A 74 16.38 31.68 -17.46
N SER A 75 17.09 30.57 -17.31
CA SER A 75 17.33 29.68 -18.44
C SER A 75 16.01 29.17 -19.01
N PRO A 76 15.93 28.85 -20.32
CA PRO A 76 14.72 28.29 -20.93
C PRO A 76 14.21 27.04 -20.21
N GLU A 77 15.12 26.23 -19.65
CA GLU A 77 14.79 25.03 -18.89
C GLU A 77 14.10 25.34 -17.56
N VAL A 78 14.57 26.35 -16.81
CA VAL A 78 13.90 26.82 -15.59
C VAL A 78 12.51 27.35 -15.90
N LEU A 79 12.33 28.07 -17.01
CA LEU A 79 11.02 28.55 -17.45
C LEU A 79 10.07 27.40 -17.83
N ARG A 80 10.58 26.36 -18.51
CA ARG A 80 9.83 25.12 -18.82
C ARG A 80 9.34 24.44 -17.54
N LEU A 81 10.25 24.21 -16.58
CA LEU A 81 9.92 23.54 -15.32
C LEU A 81 8.93 24.33 -14.48
N ARG A 82 9.08 25.66 -14.39
CA ARG A 82 8.08 26.51 -13.74
C ARG A 82 6.71 26.39 -14.40
N SER A 83 6.65 26.43 -15.74
CA SER A 83 5.39 26.25 -16.47
C SER A 83 4.75 24.90 -16.14
N LEU A 84 5.54 23.82 -16.09
CA LEU A 84 5.08 22.48 -15.71
C LEU A 84 4.52 22.45 -14.27
N LEU A 85 5.26 22.98 -13.31
CA LEU A 85 4.86 23.07 -11.89
C LEU A 85 3.56 23.88 -11.72
N LEU A 86 3.41 25.01 -12.41
CA LEU A 86 2.15 25.76 -12.44
C LEU A 86 1.01 24.94 -13.06
N GLY A 87 1.29 24.17 -14.11
CA GLY A 87 0.32 23.25 -14.72
C GLY A 87 -0.18 22.19 -13.74
N ILE A 88 0.72 21.55 -13.00
CA ILE A 88 0.40 20.56 -11.95
C ILE A 88 -0.48 21.19 -10.87
N ALA A 89 -0.10 22.37 -10.35
CA ALA A 89 -0.87 23.06 -9.31
C ALA A 89 -2.30 23.39 -9.76
N ARG A 90 -2.47 23.95 -10.97
CA ARG A 90 -3.80 24.26 -11.52
C ARG A 90 -4.64 23.01 -11.71
N GLN A 91 -4.06 21.97 -12.27
CA GLN A 91 -4.73 20.69 -12.48
C GLN A 91 -5.19 20.06 -11.16
N SER A 92 -4.33 20.06 -10.14
CA SER A 92 -4.66 19.58 -8.80
C SER A 92 -5.81 20.38 -8.17
N GLN A 93 -5.77 21.71 -8.28
CA GLN A 93 -6.82 22.58 -7.76
C GLN A 93 -8.17 22.36 -8.46
N THR A 94 -8.18 22.27 -9.79
CA THR A 94 -9.39 21.95 -10.55
C THR A 94 -9.98 20.62 -10.10
N LEU A 95 -9.16 19.58 -10.03
CA LEU A 95 -9.60 18.25 -9.62
C LEU A 95 -10.12 18.25 -8.17
N ALA A 96 -9.47 18.98 -7.27
CA ALA A 96 -9.92 19.13 -5.89
C ALA A 96 -11.33 19.74 -5.79
N MET A 97 -11.61 20.79 -6.57
CA MET A 97 -12.93 21.44 -6.59
C MET A 97 -14.02 20.50 -7.09
N GLU A 98 -13.71 19.67 -8.09
CA GLU A 98 -14.64 18.65 -8.59
C GLU A 98 -14.92 17.60 -7.51
N VAL A 99 -13.88 16.95 -6.99
CA VAL A 99 -14.06 15.80 -6.08
C VAL A 99 -14.49 16.16 -4.67
N GLN A 100 -14.33 17.41 -4.24
CA GLN A 100 -14.82 17.87 -2.94
C GLN A 100 -16.33 17.64 -2.76
N ARG A 101 -17.08 17.62 -3.87
CA ARG A 101 -18.53 17.42 -3.90
C ARG A 101 -18.93 15.96 -4.11
N GLU A 102 -17.98 15.08 -4.42
CA GLU A 102 -18.21 13.68 -4.76
C GLU A 102 -17.83 12.80 -3.56
N ARG A 103 -18.81 12.19 -2.89
CA ARG A 103 -18.56 11.43 -1.65
C ARG A 103 -17.50 10.34 -1.83
N ALA A 104 -17.58 9.57 -2.92
CA ALA A 104 -16.65 8.49 -3.23
C ALA A 104 -15.19 8.97 -3.41
N ASN A 105 -15.02 10.22 -3.86
CA ASN A 105 -13.72 10.81 -4.20
C ASN A 105 -13.22 11.84 -3.17
N ARG A 106 -14.01 12.14 -2.14
CA ARG A 106 -13.66 13.14 -1.12
C ARG A 106 -12.36 12.83 -0.37
N ARG A 107 -11.98 11.55 -0.28
CA ARG A 107 -10.72 11.09 0.31
C ARG A 107 -9.47 11.67 -0.40
N PHE A 108 -9.56 12.07 -1.67
CA PHE A 108 -8.43 12.68 -2.39
C PHE A 108 -8.23 14.17 -2.10
N VAL A 109 -9.18 14.85 -1.44
CA VAL A 109 -9.11 16.30 -1.20
C VAL A 109 -7.84 16.71 -0.43
N PRO A 110 -7.47 16.07 0.69
CA PRO A 110 -6.25 16.46 1.43
C PRO A 110 -4.97 16.39 0.57
N LEU A 111 -4.86 15.36 -0.28
CA LEU A 111 -3.76 15.22 -1.23
C LEU A 111 -3.75 16.37 -2.25
N LEU A 112 -4.90 16.64 -2.88
CA LEU A 112 -5.01 17.62 -3.97
C LEU A 112 -4.92 19.08 -3.51
N THR A 113 -5.35 19.39 -2.28
CA THR A 113 -5.33 20.76 -1.72
C THR A 113 -4.14 21.03 -0.79
N GLY A 114 -3.53 19.97 -0.24
CA GLY A 114 -2.43 20.07 0.71
C GLY A 114 -1.09 19.66 0.10
N TRP A 115 -0.91 18.35 -0.07
CA TRP A 115 0.39 17.76 -0.40
C TRP A 115 0.92 18.17 -1.78
N ILE A 116 0.13 18.04 -2.86
CA ILE A 116 0.59 18.42 -4.22
C ILE A 116 0.99 19.91 -4.27
N PRO A 117 0.16 20.86 -3.80
CA PRO A 117 0.55 22.28 -3.78
C PRO A 117 1.80 22.57 -2.94
N GLU A 118 2.01 21.85 -1.84
CA GLU A 118 3.22 21.99 -1.01
C GLU A 118 4.47 21.55 -1.77
N GLN A 119 4.44 20.36 -2.37
CA GLN A 119 5.54 19.87 -3.18
C GLN A 119 5.86 20.80 -4.36
N VAL A 120 4.84 21.33 -5.05
CA VAL A 120 5.04 22.33 -6.12
C VAL A 120 5.79 23.57 -5.62
N ARG A 121 5.44 24.09 -4.43
CA ARG A 121 6.12 25.27 -3.85
C ARG A 121 7.57 24.97 -3.48
N GLU A 122 7.85 23.80 -2.91
CA GLU A 122 9.21 23.38 -2.55
C GLU A 122 10.12 23.24 -3.79
N LEU A 123 9.58 22.65 -4.86
CA LEU A 123 10.29 22.50 -6.12
C LEU A 123 10.54 23.85 -6.82
N ASP A 124 9.56 24.76 -6.85
CA ASP A 124 9.75 26.11 -7.41
C ASP A 124 10.77 26.93 -6.61
N ALA A 125 10.76 26.81 -5.28
CA ALA A 125 11.78 27.43 -4.42
C ALA A 125 13.18 26.88 -4.71
N SER A 126 13.30 25.58 -4.98
CA SER A 126 14.56 24.93 -5.36
C SER A 126 15.08 25.43 -6.71
N LEU A 127 14.21 25.66 -7.70
CA LEU A 127 14.59 26.30 -8.97
C LEU A 127 15.10 27.74 -8.77
N GLY A 128 14.58 28.45 -7.76
CA GLY A 128 15.04 29.80 -7.39
C GLY A 128 16.50 29.88 -6.99
N GLN A 129 17.11 28.76 -6.57
CA GLN A 129 18.53 28.69 -6.19
C GLN A 129 19.48 28.65 -7.40
N GLY A 130 18.97 28.39 -8.61
CA GLY A 130 19.71 28.54 -9.87
C GLY A 130 20.82 27.53 -10.14
N SER A 131 20.91 26.41 -9.42
CA SER A 131 21.93 25.38 -9.67
C SER A 131 21.48 24.34 -10.71
N THR A 132 22.39 23.88 -11.57
CA THR A 132 22.12 22.82 -12.56
C THR A 132 21.64 21.52 -11.91
N GLN A 133 22.16 21.20 -10.72
CA GLN A 133 21.73 20.03 -9.97
C GLN A 133 20.28 20.16 -9.49
N ALA A 134 19.86 21.35 -9.02
CA ALA A 134 18.47 21.60 -8.63
C ALA A 134 17.52 21.44 -9.81
N VAL A 135 17.91 21.90 -11.01
CA VAL A 135 17.09 21.74 -12.24
C VAL A 135 16.82 20.26 -12.54
N ARG A 136 17.84 19.39 -12.49
CA ARG A 136 17.68 17.94 -12.73
C ARG A 136 16.79 17.28 -11.69
N VAL A 137 17.02 17.58 -10.41
CA VAL A 137 16.21 17.03 -9.30
C VAL A 137 14.76 17.50 -9.42
N VAL A 138 14.52 18.76 -9.78
CA VAL A 138 13.16 19.30 -9.96
C VAL A 138 12.46 18.66 -11.16
N ASP A 139 13.14 18.44 -12.29
CA ASP A 139 12.55 17.75 -13.45
C ASP A 139 12.09 16.33 -13.08
N GLU A 140 12.92 15.57 -12.38
CA GLU A 140 12.59 14.21 -11.90
C GLU A 140 11.38 14.22 -10.95
N LEU A 141 11.40 15.10 -9.94
CA LEU A 141 10.32 15.19 -8.96
C LEU A 141 9.01 15.74 -9.56
N ALA A 142 9.09 16.66 -10.53
CA ALA A 142 7.92 17.14 -11.26
C ALA A 142 7.27 16.02 -12.10
N ASN A 143 8.07 15.18 -12.75
CA ASN A 143 7.57 14.00 -13.48
C ASN A 143 6.90 13.01 -12.52
N ARG A 144 7.44 12.82 -11.30
CA ARG A 144 6.79 11.99 -10.27
C ARG A 144 5.44 12.58 -9.83
N LEU A 145 5.35 13.90 -9.65
CA LEU A 145 4.07 14.55 -9.32
C LEU A 145 3.03 14.38 -10.45
N LEU A 146 3.46 14.41 -11.72
CA LEU A 146 2.56 14.10 -12.84
C LEU A 146 2.05 12.67 -12.80
N LEU A 147 2.91 11.69 -12.48
CA LEU A 147 2.51 10.29 -12.33
C LEU A 147 1.47 10.16 -11.20
N VAL A 148 1.75 10.69 -10.02
CA VAL A 148 0.80 10.70 -8.88
C VAL A 148 -0.53 11.34 -9.29
N LEU A 149 -0.51 12.48 -9.96
CA LEU A 149 -1.74 13.17 -10.38
C LEU A 149 -2.50 12.40 -11.47
N GLY A 150 -1.81 11.77 -12.41
CA GLY A 150 -2.40 10.90 -13.44
C GLY A 150 -3.14 9.71 -12.81
N GLU A 151 -2.56 9.14 -11.77
CA GLU A 151 -3.14 8.01 -11.04
C GLU A 151 -4.33 8.40 -10.18
N VAL A 152 -4.26 9.54 -9.48
CA VAL A 152 -5.40 10.09 -8.76
C VAL A 152 -6.58 10.31 -9.72
N ARG A 153 -6.32 10.81 -10.93
CA ARG A 153 -7.37 10.94 -11.96
C ARG A 153 -7.96 9.60 -12.36
N GLU A 154 -7.15 8.58 -12.55
CA GLU A 154 -7.64 7.25 -12.92
C GLU A 154 -8.49 6.63 -11.79
N LEU A 155 -8.06 6.75 -10.53
CA LEU A 155 -8.81 6.32 -9.35
C LEU A 155 -10.17 7.03 -9.25
N ILE A 156 -10.21 8.35 -9.54
CA ILE A 156 -11.43 9.15 -9.58
C ILE A 156 -12.32 8.73 -10.75
N ARG A 157 -11.74 8.55 -11.94
CA ARG A 157 -12.45 8.17 -13.16
C ARG A 157 -13.19 6.84 -12.97
N GLN A 158 -12.54 5.82 -12.43
CA GLN A 158 -13.19 4.52 -12.20
C GLN A 158 -14.34 4.62 -11.18
N ARG A 159 -14.22 5.48 -10.16
CA ARG A 159 -15.31 5.73 -9.20
C ARG A 159 -16.47 6.53 -9.78
N ARG A 160 -16.24 7.26 -10.88
CA ARG A 160 -17.30 7.93 -11.64
C ARG A 160 -18.02 6.97 -12.59
N ASP A 161 -17.45 5.80 -12.87
CA ASP A 161 -18.07 4.77 -13.70
C ASP A 161 -19.16 4.01 -12.91
N PRO A 162 -20.45 4.13 -13.29
CA PRO A 162 -21.54 3.48 -12.56
C PRO A 162 -21.45 1.95 -12.56
N SER A 163 -20.81 1.35 -13.56
CA SER A 163 -20.67 -0.11 -13.67
C SER A 163 -19.62 -0.66 -12.70
N LEU A 164 -18.60 0.14 -12.37
CA LEU A 164 -17.51 -0.24 -11.49
C LEU A 164 -17.75 0.17 -10.03
N LEU A 165 -18.53 1.22 -9.80
CA LEU A 165 -18.71 1.81 -8.47
C LEU A 165 -19.13 0.78 -7.39
N PRO A 166 -20.07 -0.15 -7.61
CA PRO A 166 -20.41 -1.15 -6.59
C PRO A 166 -19.23 -2.06 -6.23
N GLN A 167 -18.52 -2.53 -7.26
CA GLN A 167 -17.35 -3.40 -7.08
C GLN A 167 -16.22 -2.67 -6.35
N LEU A 168 -15.86 -1.46 -6.78
CA LEU A 168 -14.82 -0.67 -6.14
C LEU A 168 -15.17 -0.26 -4.71
N GLY A 169 -16.45 -0.01 -4.41
CA GLY A 169 -16.90 0.23 -3.05
C GLY A 169 -16.77 -0.99 -2.14
N ASP A 170 -17.06 -2.20 -2.66
CA ASP A 170 -16.81 -3.45 -1.94
C ASP A 170 -15.31 -3.64 -1.66
N ALA A 171 -14.47 -3.44 -2.68
CA ALA A 171 -13.02 -3.56 -2.53
C ALA A 171 -12.40 -2.51 -1.60
N ASP A 172 -12.86 -1.26 -1.65
CA ASP A 172 -12.44 -0.22 -0.72
C ASP A 172 -12.82 -0.61 0.72
N ALA A 173 -14.03 -1.12 0.95
CA ALA A 173 -14.46 -1.57 2.28
C ALA A 173 -13.66 -2.77 2.79
N LEU A 174 -13.33 -3.72 1.91
CA LEU A 174 -12.44 -4.85 2.21
C LEU A 174 -11.05 -4.35 2.64
N ALA A 175 -10.46 -3.44 1.88
CA ALA A 175 -9.15 -2.88 2.20
C ALA A 175 -9.20 -2.05 3.50
N GLU A 176 -10.22 -1.21 3.69
CA GLU A 176 -10.41 -0.42 4.90
C GLU A 176 -10.52 -1.29 6.16
N ALA A 177 -11.22 -2.43 6.07
CA ALA A 177 -11.30 -3.37 7.19
C ALA A 177 -9.93 -3.92 7.60
N CYS A 178 -9.06 -4.20 6.63
CA CYS A 178 -7.69 -4.65 6.86
C CYS A 178 -6.79 -3.52 7.40
N TYR A 179 -6.98 -2.26 6.95
CA TYR A 179 -6.21 -1.10 7.44
C TYR A 179 -6.63 -0.62 8.84
N ALA A 180 -7.91 -0.72 9.20
CA ALA A 180 -8.44 -0.14 10.43
C ALA A 180 -7.71 -0.57 11.72
N PRO A 181 -7.33 -1.85 11.92
CA PRO A 181 -6.42 -2.27 13.00
C PRO A 181 -5.12 -1.46 13.09
N ILE A 182 -4.46 -1.30 11.95
CA ILE A 182 -3.14 -0.69 11.81
C ILE A 182 -3.22 0.80 12.11
N VAL A 183 -4.20 1.48 11.52
CA VAL A 183 -4.42 2.92 11.71
C VAL A 183 -4.73 3.22 13.17
N ARG A 184 -5.61 2.43 13.81
CA ARG A 184 -5.93 2.60 15.24
C ARG A 184 -4.72 2.37 16.14
N PHE A 185 -3.93 1.34 15.87
CA PHE A 185 -2.70 1.06 16.60
C PHE A 185 -1.71 2.22 16.47
N ALA A 186 -1.41 2.65 15.24
CA ALA A 186 -0.47 3.74 15.03
C ALA A 186 -0.94 5.05 15.68
N GLN A 187 -2.24 5.34 15.66
CA GLN A 187 -2.79 6.51 16.36
C GLN A 187 -2.64 6.41 17.88
N ALA A 188 -2.90 5.23 18.47
CA ALA A 188 -2.76 5.00 19.90
C ALA A 188 -1.31 5.16 20.36
N GLU A 189 -0.37 4.71 19.53
CA GLU A 189 1.07 4.71 19.83
C GLU A 189 1.80 5.97 19.34
N GLY A 190 1.08 6.91 18.73
CA GLY A 190 1.69 8.12 18.16
C GLY A 190 2.67 7.85 17.02
N LEU A 191 2.52 6.72 16.32
CA LEU A 191 3.36 6.36 15.18
C LEU A 191 2.93 7.17 13.94
N PRO A 192 3.86 7.88 13.27
CA PRO A 192 3.53 8.69 12.11
C PRO A 192 3.32 7.78 10.89
N LEU A 193 2.06 7.50 10.56
CA LEU A 193 1.68 6.89 9.30
C LEU A 193 1.68 7.92 8.18
N THR A 194 2.38 7.61 7.10
CA THR A 194 2.39 8.45 5.91
C THR A 194 1.24 8.11 4.95
N THR A 195 0.64 6.92 5.09
CA THR A 195 -0.59 6.45 4.43
C THR A 195 -1.54 5.83 5.45
N ALA A 196 -2.84 6.08 5.28
CA ALA A 196 -3.89 5.56 6.18
C ALA A 196 -5.23 5.30 5.47
N TRP A 197 -5.32 5.64 4.19
CA TRP A 197 -6.57 5.62 3.43
C TRP A 197 -6.39 4.73 2.20
N PRO A 198 -6.73 3.42 2.28
CA PRO A 198 -6.67 2.56 1.13
C PRO A 198 -7.67 2.99 0.06
N VAL A 199 -7.28 2.81 -1.20
CA VAL A 199 -8.09 3.17 -2.36
C VAL A 199 -7.80 2.18 -3.47
N THR A 200 -8.78 1.39 -3.85
CA THR A 200 -8.60 0.37 -4.89
C THR A 200 -8.86 0.91 -6.29
N ARG A 201 -8.26 0.27 -7.30
CA ARG A 201 -8.62 0.37 -8.72
C ARG A 201 -8.50 -0.98 -9.40
N LEU A 202 -9.35 -1.24 -10.37
CA LEU A 202 -9.14 -2.35 -11.29
C LEU A 202 -8.02 -1.98 -12.29
N SER A 203 -7.18 -2.93 -12.64
CA SER A 203 -6.10 -2.76 -13.59
C SER A 203 -5.76 -4.07 -14.29
N GLU A 204 -4.96 -3.97 -15.35
CA GLU A 204 -4.36 -5.13 -16.02
C GLU A 204 -3.18 -5.72 -15.23
N MET A 205 -2.71 -5.00 -14.21
CA MET A 205 -1.64 -5.49 -13.34
C MET A 205 -2.19 -6.55 -12.38
N ASN A 206 -1.28 -7.41 -11.91
CA ASN A 206 -1.56 -8.26 -10.77
C ASN A 206 -1.86 -7.40 -9.54
N LEU A 207 -2.38 -8.06 -8.50
CA LEU A 207 -2.58 -7.42 -7.20
C LEU A 207 -1.27 -6.78 -6.74
N ALA A 208 -1.30 -5.47 -6.47
CA ALA A 208 -0.12 -4.70 -6.09
C ALA A 208 -0.52 -3.41 -5.35
N ILE A 209 0.33 -2.93 -4.45
CA ILE A 209 0.19 -1.60 -3.83
C ILE A 209 1.21 -0.60 -4.37
N TRP A 210 0.78 0.63 -4.65
CA TRP A 210 1.71 1.68 -5.05
C TRP A 210 2.32 2.40 -3.85
N THR A 211 3.46 1.92 -3.37
CA THR A 211 4.22 2.51 -2.26
C THR A 211 4.85 3.88 -2.56
N GLY A 212 4.78 4.35 -3.82
CA GLY A 212 5.23 5.68 -4.24
C GLY A 212 4.31 6.80 -3.74
N PHE A 213 3.09 6.45 -3.33
CA PHE A 213 2.12 7.32 -2.66
C PHE A 213 2.34 7.47 -1.16
N ALA A 214 3.38 6.82 -0.61
CA ALA A 214 3.70 6.86 0.81
C ALA A 214 3.59 8.27 1.46
N PRO A 215 3.93 9.43 0.85
CA PRO A 215 3.77 10.71 1.54
C PRO A 215 2.37 11.36 1.44
N THR A 216 1.37 10.71 0.83
CA THR A 216 0.12 11.34 0.36
C THR A 216 -1.11 11.05 1.24
N SER A 217 -0.96 10.30 2.33
CA SER A 217 -2.06 9.70 3.13
C SER A 217 -2.87 8.61 2.40
N ILE A 218 -2.82 8.55 1.07
CA ILE A 218 -3.56 7.58 0.24
C ILE A 218 -2.69 6.36 -0.05
N ALA A 219 -3.26 5.16 0.04
CA ALA A 219 -2.62 3.90 -0.32
C ALA A 219 -3.35 3.25 -1.52
N PRO A 220 -2.91 3.50 -2.78
CA PRO A 220 -3.55 2.93 -3.95
C PRO A 220 -3.26 1.42 -4.07
N ILE A 221 -4.32 0.63 -4.18
CA ILE A 221 -4.25 -0.83 -4.38
C ILE A 221 -4.75 -1.15 -5.79
N PHE A 222 -3.88 -1.70 -6.62
CA PHE A 222 -4.23 -2.22 -7.92
C PHE A 222 -4.78 -3.62 -7.78
N LEU A 223 -5.97 -3.85 -8.31
CA LEU A 223 -6.63 -5.14 -8.32
C LEU A 223 -6.64 -5.69 -9.75
N PRO A 224 -6.47 -7.00 -9.94
CA PRO A 224 -6.67 -7.61 -11.25
C PRO A 224 -8.14 -7.50 -11.67
N GLN A 225 -8.42 -7.48 -12.98
CA GLN A 225 -9.80 -7.39 -13.48
C GLN A 225 -10.72 -8.49 -12.93
N GLY A 226 -10.19 -9.70 -12.72
CA GLY A 226 -10.91 -10.84 -12.15
C GLY A 226 -11.02 -10.86 -10.61
N PHE A 227 -10.69 -9.75 -9.92
CA PHE A 227 -10.69 -9.71 -8.45
C PHE A 227 -12.04 -10.11 -7.82
N PHE A 228 -13.15 -9.78 -8.47
CA PHE A 228 -14.50 -10.10 -7.97
C PHE A 228 -15.03 -11.47 -8.43
N ASP A 229 -14.27 -12.16 -9.28
CA ASP A 229 -14.66 -13.45 -9.85
C ASP A 229 -14.09 -14.62 -9.04
N SER A 230 -13.11 -14.37 -8.17
CA SER A 230 -12.51 -15.40 -7.32
C SER A 230 -12.10 -14.86 -5.94
N PHE A 231 -12.30 -15.70 -4.91
CA PHE A 231 -11.79 -15.40 -3.57
C PHE A 231 -10.27 -15.54 -3.46
N SER A 232 -9.61 -16.11 -4.46
CA SER A 232 -8.16 -16.29 -4.43
C SER A 232 -7.43 -14.97 -4.21
N TYR A 233 -7.96 -13.83 -4.65
CA TYR A 233 -7.30 -12.54 -4.45
C TYR A 233 -7.59 -11.85 -3.12
N TRP A 234 -8.69 -12.19 -2.43
CA TRP A 234 -9.12 -11.40 -1.30
C TRP A 234 -8.15 -11.48 -0.11
N PRO A 235 -7.68 -12.67 0.32
CA PRO A 235 -6.70 -12.73 1.39
C PRO A 235 -5.36 -12.12 1.03
N ALA A 236 -5.00 -12.10 -0.25
CA ALA A 236 -3.77 -11.49 -0.72
C ALA A 236 -3.76 -9.96 -0.54
N LEU A 237 -4.91 -9.30 -0.33
CA LEU A 237 -4.93 -7.89 0.08
C LEU A 237 -4.12 -7.65 1.36
N ALA A 238 -4.15 -8.57 2.32
CA ALA A 238 -3.40 -8.39 3.56
C ALA A 238 -1.87 -8.33 3.32
N HIS A 239 -1.37 -9.03 2.30
CA HIS A 239 0.04 -8.97 1.89
C HIS A 239 0.42 -7.58 1.37
N GLU A 240 -0.36 -7.05 0.42
CA GLU A 240 -0.17 -5.69 -0.11
C GLU A 240 -0.21 -4.63 1.00
N ILE A 241 -1.09 -4.81 1.97
CA ILE A 241 -1.19 -3.91 3.13
C ILE A 241 0.05 -4.02 4.03
N GLY A 242 0.66 -5.21 4.11
CA GLY A 242 1.95 -5.41 4.76
C GLY A 242 3.07 -4.55 4.13
N HIS A 243 3.14 -4.49 2.79
CA HIS A 243 4.10 -3.63 2.08
C HIS A 243 3.93 -2.16 2.44
N ASP A 244 2.68 -1.67 2.38
CA ASP A 244 2.41 -0.27 2.73
C ASP A 244 2.65 -0.01 4.20
N PHE A 245 2.29 -0.91 5.12
CA PHE A 245 2.57 -0.73 6.54
C PHE A 245 4.08 -0.60 6.83
N LEU A 246 4.89 -1.48 6.23
CA LEU A 246 6.35 -1.46 6.38
C LEU A 246 6.96 -0.12 5.95
N ILE A 247 6.40 0.48 4.89
CA ILE A 247 6.91 1.72 4.29
C ILE A 247 6.29 2.97 4.92
N SER A 248 5.05 2.89 5.38
CA SER A 248 4.26 4.02 5.86
C SER A 248 4.56 4.41 7.29
N VAL A 249 4.96 3.46 8.14
CA VAL A 249 5.53 3.76 9.45
C VAL A 249 6.94 4.27 9.25
N ARG A 250 7.12 5.58 9.44
CA ARG A 250 8.41 6.24 9.18
C ARG A 250 9.55 5.56 9.93
N GLY A 251 10.50 5.00 9.16
CA GLY A 251 11.72 4.39 9.69
C GLY A 251 11.58 2.93 10.14
N LEU A 252 10.40 2.31 9.99
CA LEU A 252 10.18 0.91 10.41
C LEU A 252 11.09 -0.06 9.66
N ASP A 253 11.09 -0.06 8.32
CA ASP A 253 11.97 -0.91 7.50
C ASP A 253 13.44 -0.78 7.91
N GLN A 254 13.93 0.45 8.04
CA GLN A 254 15.32 0.72 8.43
C GLN A 254 15.62 0.16 9.83
N ALA A 255 14.77 0.45 10.82
CA ALA A 255 14.96 -0.02 12.19
C ALA A 255 14.96 -1.55 12.27
N LEU A 256 14.04 -2.22 11.56
CA LEU A 256 13.99 -3.68 11.52
C LEU A 256 15.24 -4.28 10.88
N ARG A 257 15.70 -3.73 9.76
CA ARG A 257 16.92 -4.20 9.09
C ARG A 257 18.15 -4.04 9.98
N GLU A 258 18.28 -2.90 10.66
CA GLU A 258 19.39 -2.65 11.59
C GLU A 258 19.36 -3.62 12.78
N GLU A 259 18.21 -3.80 13.42
CA GLU A 259 18.03 -4.72 14.55
C GLU A 259 18.32 -6.17 14.18
N LEU A 260 17.81 -6.60 13.02
CA LEU A 260 17.92 -7.96 12.52
C LEU A 260 19.22 -8.23 11.76
N ARG A 261 20.07 -7.20 11.60
CA ARG A 261 21.30 -7.24 10.80
C ARG A 261 21.06 -7.71 9.36
N ILE A 262 19.93 -7.35 8.80
CA ILE A 262 19.56 -7.64 7.42
C ILE A 262 20.10 -6.51 6.54
N PRO A 263 20.82 -6.80 5.45
CA PRO A 263 21.31 -5.75 4.57
C PRO A 263 20.15 -5.02 3.87
N SER A 264 20.46 -3.89 3.25
CA SER A 264 19.48 -3.23 2.37
C SER A 264 19.10 -4.13 1.20
N GLU A 265 17.92 -3.92 0.64
CA GLU A 265 17.45 -4.66 -0.54
C GLU A 265 18.40 -4.52 -1.73
N ALA A 266 18.95 -3.31 -1.94
CA ALA A 266 19.92 -3.06 -3.00
C ALA A 266 21.18 -3.92 -2.87
N THR A 267 21.64 -4.15 -1.64
CA THR A 267 22.77 -5.05 -1.32
C THR A 267 22.35 -6.52 -1.40
N GLY A 268 21.16 -6.86 -0.93
CA GLY A 268 20.62 -8.22 -0.98
C GLY A 268 20.43 -8.74 -2.41
N SER A 269 20.09 -7.83 -3.33
CA SER A 269 19.83 -8.15 -4.74
C SER A 269 21.09 -8.25 -5.60
N LEU A 270 22.29 -7.91 -5.09
CA LEU A 270 23.51 -8.03 -5.89
C LEU A 270 23.79 -9.49 -6.25
N PRO A 271 24.42 -9.77 -7.41
CA PRO A 271 24.76 -11.14 -7.82
C PRO A 271 25.43 -11.94 -6.71
N LEU A 272 24.94 -13.15 -6.47
CA LEU A 272 25.45 -14.04 -5.43
C LEU A 272 26.84 -14.57 -5.79
N ARG A 273 27.69 -14.74 -4.78
CA ARG A 273 29.02 -15.33 -4.92
C ARG A 273 29.01 -16.76 -4.42
N PHE A 274 29.58 -17.66 -5.21
CA PHE A 274 29.70 -19.08 -4.88
C PHE A 274 31.18 -19.41 -4.72
N ASP A 275 31.50 -20.29 -3.77
CA ASP A 275 32.81 -20.90 -3.60
C ASP A 275 32.79 -22.37 -4.04
N ASP A 276 33.86 -23.10 -3.77
CA ASP A 276 33.98 -24.52 -4.12
C ASP A 276 33.00 -25.41 -3.33
N ASP A 277 32.57 -24.96 -2.15
CA ASP A 277 31.66 -25.68 -1.25
C ASP A 277 30.17 -25.30 -1.45
N GLY A 278 29.89 -24.25 -2.24
CA GLY A 278 28.55 -23.84 -2.64
C GLY A 278 28.26 -22.36 -2.42
N LEU A 279 27.09 -22.04 -1.86
CA LEU A 279 26.73 -20.67 -1.49
C LEU A 279 27.12 -20.45 -0.02
N PRO A 280 28.09 -19.55 0.27
CA PRO A 280 28.51 -19.27 1.63
C PRO A 280 27.37 -18.79 2.51
N TYR A 281 27.45 -19.08 3.81
CA TYR A 281 26.44 -18.64 4.79
C TYR A 281 26.18 -17.12 4.76
N SER A 282 27.22 -16.30 4.61
CA SER A 282 27.10 -14.84 4.50
C SER A 282 26.33 -14.40 3.26
N GLU A 283 26.46 -15.11 2.15
CA GLU A 283 25.72 -14.86 0.90
C GLU A 283 24.26 -15.33 1.03
N ALA A 284 24.04 -16.47 1.68
CA ALA A 284 22.69 -16.92 2.04
C ALA A 284 21.98 -15.95 3.00
N GLN A 285 22.70 -15.35 3.96
CA GLN A 285 22.14 -14.29 4.80
C GLN A 285 21.86 -13.02 4.01
N ARG A 286 22.74 -12.67 3.06
CA ARG A 286 22.61 -11.44 2.26
C ARG A 286 21.34 -11.43 1.43
N VAL A 287 20.92 -12.57 0.87
CA VAL A 287 19.72 -12.65 0.02
C VAL A 287 18.44 -12.24 0.76
N PHE A 288 18.37 -12.44 2.08
CA PHE A 288 17.26 -11.96 2.89
C PHE A 288 17.11 -10.44 2.85
N GLY A 289 18.15 -9.69 2.49
CA GLY A 289 18.03 -8.26 2.21
C GLY A 289 17.04 -7.97 1.08
N ALA A 290 17.09 -8.74 -0.02
CA ALA A 290 16.18 -8.61 -1.15
C ALA A 290 14.76 -9.07 -0.76
N TRP A 291 14.67 -10.17 -0.03
CA TRP A 291 13.41 -10.83 0.32
C TRP A 291 12.69 -10.27 1.54
N PHE A 292 13.33 -9.40 2.32
CA PHE A 292 12.82 -8.98 3.63
C PHE A 292 11.41 -8.40 3.56
N GLU A 293 11.14 -7.57 2.56
CA GLU A 293 9.86 -6.92 2.39
C GLU A 293 8.74 -7.96 2.13
N GLU A 294 8.98 -8.95 1.28
CA GLU A 294 8.04 -10.06 1.02
C GLU A 294 7.84 -10.95 2.24
N ILE A 295 8.92 -11.26 2.98
CA ILE A 295 8.85 -12.05 4.22
C ILE A 295 8.02 -11.33 5.28
N PHE A 296 8.21 -10.02 5.40
CA PHE A 296 7.41 -9.18 6.29
C PHE A 296 5.93 -9.23 5.88
N SER A 297 5.64 -9.01 4.60
CA SER A 297 4.26 -9.01 4.07
C SER A 297 3.59 -10.39 4.15
N ASP A 298 4.32 -11.48 3.98
CA ASP A 298 3.83 -12.85 4.19
C ASP A 298 3.50 -13.12 5.65
N THR A 299 4.37 -12.67 6.56
CA THR A 299 4.13 -12.76 8.01
C THR A 299 2.91 -11.94 8.38
N PHE A 300 2.81 -10.72 7.85
CA PHE A 300 1.70 -9.80 8.08
C PHE A 300 0.36 -10.37 7.59
N GLY A 301 0.32 -10.88 6.35
CA GLY A 301 -0.88 -11.50 5.78
C GLY A 301 -1.31 -12.75 6.55
N THR A 302 -0.35 -13.57 6.98
CA THR A 302 -0.63 -14.77 7.78
C THR A 302 -1.15 -14.41 9.16
N LEU A 303 -0.55 -13.42 9.82
CA LEU A 303 -1.04 -12.90 11.08
C LEU A 303 -2.47 -12.37 10.92
N MET A 304 -2.77 -11.62 9.86
CA MET A 304 -4.09 -10.99 9.71
C MET A 304 -5.23 -11.99 9.41
N LEU A 305 -4.99 -12.97 8.54
CA LEU A 305 -6.05 -13.81 7.97
C LEU A 305 -5.80 -15.32 8.17
N GLY A 306 -4.75 -15.68 8.90
CA GLY A 306 -4.48 -17.05 9.29
C GLY A 306 -4.38 -18.03 8.10
N PRO A 307 -4.97 -19.23 8.20
CA PRO A 307 -4.94 -20.25 7.15
C PRO A 307 -5.59 -19.81 5.82
N ALA A 308 -6.40 -18.74 5.84
CA ALA A 308 -6.95 -18.16 4.63
C ALA A 308 -5.88 -17.58 3.74
N TYR A 309 -4.99 -16.76 4.31
CA TYR A 309 -3.87 -16.19 3.59
C TYR A 309 -2.94 -17.25 3.01
N VAL A 310 -2.44 -18.16 3.86
CA VAL A 310 -1.40 -19.11 3.46
C VAL A 310 -1.89 -20.02 2.34
N GLY A 311 -3.12 -20.54 2.42
CA GLY A 311 -3.60 -21.37 1.33
C GLY A 311 -4.05 -20.59 0.09
N THR A 312 -4.30 -19.29 0.18
CA THR A 312 -4.40 -18.40 -1.00
C THR A 312 -3.02 -18.27 -1.68
N MET A 313 -1.94 -18.09 -0.90
CA MET A 313 -0.58 -18.11 -1.43
C MET A 313 -0.22 -19.46 -2.07
N CYS A 314 -0.63 -20.58 -1.45
CA CYS A 314 -0.48 -21.89 -2.07
C CYS A 314 -1.15 -21.96 -3.45
N GLN A 315 -2.32 -21.36 -3.64
CA GLN A 315 -3.00 -21.36 -4.95
C GLN A 315 -2.27 -20.48 -5.97
N HIS A 316 -1.87 -19.26 -5.59
CA HIS A 316 -1.19 -18.32 -6.49
C HIS A 316 0.20 -18.77 -6.92
N PHE A 317 0.95 -19.45 -6.04
CA PHE A 317 2.27 -19.95 -6.39
C PHE A 317 2.23 -21.28 -7.14
N ALA A 318 1.21 -22.11 -6.88
CA ALA A 318 1.03 -23.39 -7.57
C ALA A 318 0.72 -23.25 -9.06
N SER A 319 0.10 -22.14 -9.49
CA SER A 319 -0.38 -21.96 -10.87
C SER A 319 0.71 -21.90 -11.95
N ARG A 320 1.99 -22.05 -11.59
CA ARG A 320 3.14 -22.08 -12.52
C ARG A 320 3.51 -23.50 -12.99
N GLY A 321 2.89 -24.54 -12.46
CA GLY A 321 2.86 -25.90 -13.03
C GLY A 321 4.15 -26.73 -12.91
N ASP A 322 5.33 -26.12 -12.88
CA ASP A 322 6.60 -26.83 -12.67
C ASP A 322 7.06 -26.72 -11.20
N ALA A 323 7.44 -27.84 -10.60
CA ALA A 323 8.08 -27.87 -9.28
C ALA A 323 9.39 -27.06 -9.26
N HIS A 324 10.05 -26.93 -10.41
CA HIS A 324 11.20 -26.06 -10.60
C HIS A 324 10.87 -24.60 -10.23
N ASP A 325 9.73 -24.08 -10.66
CA ASP A 325 9.36 -22.66 -10.50
C ASP A 325 9.11 -22.24 -9.05
N VAL A 326 8.83 -23.21 -8.17
CA VAL A 326 8.60 -22.94 -6.74
C VAL A 326 9.83 -23.17 -5.86
N LEU A 327 10.88 -23.82 -6.40
CA LEU A 327 12.13 -24.12 -5.69
C LEU A 327 13.32 -23.27 -6.16
N VAL A 328 13.28 -22.74 -7.38
CA VAL A 328 14.36 -21.93 -7.95
C VAL A 328 14.24 -20.49 -7.49
N VAL A 329 15.37 -19.94 -7.06
CA VAL A 329 15.50 -18.53 -6.72
C VAL A 329 15.41 -17.69 -7.99
N PRO A 330 14.37 -16.84 -8.13
CA PRO A 330 14.22 -16.01 -9.31
C PRO A 330 15.33 -14.97 -9.36
N PHE A 331 15.74 -14.60 -10.57
CA PHE A 331 16.80 -13.64 -10.83
C PHE A 331 16.60 -12.97 -12.19
N ASP A 332 17.18 -11.79 -12.34
CA ASP A 332 17.27 -11.10 -13.62
C ASP A 332 18.41 -11.71 -14.45
N PRO A 333 18.13 -12.28 -15.64
CA PRO A 333 19.16 -12.93 -16.47
C PRO A 333 20.18 -11.95 -17.06
N GLU A 334 19.85 -10.66 -17.20
CA GLU A 334 20.75 -9.64 -17.76
C GLU A 334 21.69 -9.10 -16.68
N THR A 335 21.15 -8.80 -15.50
CA THR A 335 21.93 -8.19 -14.40
C THR A 335 22.45 -9.21 -13.39
N LEU A 336 21.98 -10.45 -13.46
CA LEU A 336 22.22 -11.54 -12.49
C LEU A 336 21.80 -11.18 -11.06
N ARG A 337 20.95 -10.15 -10.92
CA ARG A 337 20.44 -9.71 -9.62
C ARG A 337 19.39 -10.69 -9.14
N THR A 338 19.45 -11.04 -7.85
CA THR A 338 18.39 -11.83 -7.23
C THR A 338 17.10 -11.03 -7.20
N ASP A 339 16.00 -11.68 -7.55
CA ASP A 339 14.67 -11.10 -7.50
C ASP A 339 14.26 -10.81 -6.04
N VAL A 340 13.43 -9.80 -5.86
CA VAL A 340 12.88 -9.40 -4.55
C VAL A 340 11.92 -10.44 -3.99
N HIS A 341 11.36 -11.31 -4.84
CA HIS A 341 10.43 -12.36 -4.44
C HIS A 341 11.18 -13.67 -4.09
N PRO A 342 11.06 -14.17 -2.85
CA PRO A 342 11.55 -15.50 -2.51
C PRO A 342 10.79 -16.60 -3.27
N PRO A 343 11.41 -17.80 -3.45
CA PRO A 343 10.72 -18.96 -4.03
C PRO A 343 9.41 -19.29 -3.31
N GLY A 344 8.39 -19.71 -4.07
CA GLY A 344 7.06 -20.04 -3.53
C GLY A 344 7.10 -21.06 -2.39
N GLN A 345 7.99 -22.05 -2.46
CA GLN A 345 8.21 -23.03 -1.39
C GLN A 345 8.59 -22.36 -0.06
N LEU A 346 9.48 -21.36 -0.11
CA LEU A 346 9.94 -20.66 1.09
C LEU A 346 8.81 -19.79 1.67
N ARG A 347 8.05 -19.10 0.79
CA ARG A 347 6.90 -18.26 1.17
C ARG A 347 5.79 -19.04 1.85
N VAL A 348 5.44 -20.22 1.32
CA VAL A 348 4.47 -21.13 1.97
C VAL A 348 5.00 -21.63 3.31
N HIS A 349 6.30 -21.92 3.40
CA HIS A 349 6.93 -22.35 4.66
C HIS A 349 6.87 -21.25 5.73
N ILE A 350 7.13 -19.99 5.37
CA ILE A 350 6.99 -18.83 6.26
C ILE A 350 5.58 -18.76 6.85
N GLY A 351 4.56 -18.80 5.99
CA GLY A 351 3.17 -18.76 6.45
C GLY A 351 2.84 -19.92 7.38
N CYS A 352 3.26 -21.14 7.04
CA CYS A 352 3.03 -22.30 7.91
C CYS A 352 3.74 -22.18 9.26
N TRP A 353 4.97 -21.64 9.28
CA TRP A 353 5.70 -21.39 10.53
C TRP A 353 4.95 -20.40 11.43
N VAL A 354 4.45 -19.31 10.87
CA VAL A 354 3.68 -18.29 11.61
C VAL A 354 2.40 -18.90 12.19
N LEU A 355 1.69 -19.73 11.41
CA LEU A 355 0.52 -20.48 11.90
C LEU A 355 0.86 -21.40 13.07
N GLU A 356 2.00 -22.10 13.04
CA GLU A 356 2.42 -22.95 14.15
C GLU A 356 2.70 -22.17 15.43
N ARG A 357 3.27 -20.97 15.30
CA ARG A 357 3.48 -20.06 16.44
C ARG A 357 2.19 -19.47 16.98
N ALA A 358 1.21 -19.23 16.12
CA ALA A 358 -0.16 -18.89 16.51
C ALA A 358 -0.96 -20.06 17.11
N GLY A 359 -0.36 -21.26 17.25
CA GLY A 359 -1.02 -22.43 17.81
C GLY A 359 -1.87 -23.22 16.81
N LEU A 360 -1.85 -22.87 15.52
CA LEU A 360 -2.62 -23.47 14.42
C LEU A 360 -1.83 -24.58 13.70
N ARG A 361 -1.19 -25.45 14.48
CA ARG A 361 -0.29 -26.51 13.94
C ARG A 361 -0.99 -27.47 12.98
N ALA A 362 -2.27 -27.79 13.24
CA ALA A 362 -3.04 -28.69 12.38
C ALA A 362 -3.30 -28.07 10.99
N ASP A 363 -3.66 -26.79 10.95
CA ASP A 363 -3.86 -26.05 9.70
C ASP A 363 -2.55 -25.92 8.92
N ALA A 364 -1.45 -25.59 9.60
CA ALA A 364 -0.11 -25.52 8.99
C ALA A 364 0.32 -26.87 8.39
N ALA A 365 0.12 -27.97 9.12
CA ALA A 365 0.42 -29.32 8.63
C ALA A 365 -0.43 -29.69 7.41
N ALA A 366 -1.73 -29.38 7.43
CA ALA A 366 -2.64 -29.65 6.31
C ALA A 366 -2.27 -28.83 5.06
N LEU A 367 -1.86 -27.57 5.22
CA LEU A 367 -1.42 -26.71 4.13
C LEU A 367 -0.09 -27.19 3.53
N ARG A 368 0.89 -27.57 4.35
CA ARG A 368 2.16 -28.16 3.86
C ARG A 368 1.95 -29.48 3.14
N ALA A 369 1.11 -30.37 3.68
CA ALA A 369 0.79 -31.64 3.04
C ALA A 369 0.18 -31.40 1.64
N ARG A 370 -0.83 -30.53 1.55
CA ARG A 370 -1.46 -30.17 0.27
C ARG A 370 -0.48 -29.56 -0.73
N TRP A 371 0.39 -28.68 -0.27
CA TRP A 371 1.42 -28.06 -1.10
C TRP A 371 2.41 -29.10 -1.63
N ASN A 372 2.92 -29.97 -0.77
CA ASN A 372 3.83 -31.05 -1.14
C ASN A 372 3.16 -32.03 -2.12
N ASP A 373 1.93 -32.45 -1.84
CA ASP A 373 1.16 -33.34 -2.72
C ASP A 373 0.96 -32.73 -4.11
N HIS A 374 0.69 -31.42 -4.19
CA HIS A 374 0.50 -30.71 -5.46
C HIS A 374 1.75 -30.74 -6.34
N HIS A 375 2.93 -30.62 -5.74
CA HIS A 375 4.22 -30.60 -6.46
C HIS A 375 4.94 -31.97 -6.49
N GLY A 376 4.33 -33.02 -5.94
CA GLY A 376 4.93 -34.35 -5.89
C GLY A 376 6.14 -34.46 -4.94
N PHE A 377 6.23 -33.60 -3.93
CA PHE A 377 7.27 -33.65 -2.91
C PHE A 377 6.94 -34.73 -1.88
N ALA A 378 7.85 -35.67 -1.65
CA ALA A 378 7.66 -36.64 -0.57
C ALA A 378 7.73 -35.92 0.80
N PRO A 379 6.86 -36.26 1.77
CA PRO A 379 6.77 -35.56 3.05
C PRO A 379 8.10 -35.47 3.83
N GLU A 380 8.95 -36.49 3.70
CA GLU A 380 10.23 -36.61 4.39
C GLU A 380 11.44 -36.29 3.48
N ALA A 381 11.21 -35.91 2.22
CA ALA A 381 12.31 -35.60 1.33
C ALA A 381 12.98 -34.28 1.76
N PRO A 382 14.31 -34.24 1.90
CA PRO A 382 15.01 -32.99 2.11
C PRO A 382 14.84 -32.12 0.87
N LEU A 383 14.03 -31.07 0.98
CA LEU A 383 13.86 -30.08 -0.07
C LEU A 383 15.06 -29.14 -0.11
N SER A 384 15.40 -28.67 -1.31
CA SER A 384 16.44 -27.68 -1.53
C SER A 384 15.87 -26.49 -2.29
N LEU A 385 16.39 -25.29 -2.02
CA LEU A 385 16.25 -24.13 -2.89
C LEU A 385 17.41 -24.13 -3.89
N TYR A 386 17.12 -23.84 -5.15
CA TYR A 386 18.11 -23.89 -6.22
C TYR A 386 18.52 -22.50 -6.66
N PHE A 387 19.83 -22.26 -6.66
CA PHE A 387 20.43 -20.98 -7.03
C PHE A 387 21.16 -21.09 -8.37
N PRO A 388 20.94 -20.15 -9.31
CA PRO A 388 21.70 -20.11 -10.55
C PRO A 388 23.16 -19.70 -10.28
N ALA A 389 24.11 -20.51 -10.77
CA ALA A 389 25.54 -20.26 -10.59
C ALA A 389 26.32 -20.71 -11.83
N GLY A 390 26.71 -19.78 -12.71
CA GLY A 390 27.58 -20.08 -13.86
C GLY A 390 27.03 -21.13 -14.82
N GLY A 391 25.72 -21.09 -15.13
CA GLY A 391 25.06 -22.00 -16.06
C GLY A 391 24.61 -23.34 -15.46
N ARG A 392 24.80 -23.55 -14.16
CA ARG A 392 24.24 -24.68 -13.39
C ARG A 392 23.39 -24.17 -12.23
N TYR A 393 22.66 -25.08 -11.59
CA TYR A 393 21.95 -24.81 -10.33
C TYR A 393 22.70 -25.42 -9.15
N VAL A 394 22.88 -24.64 -8.09
CA VAL A 394 23.41 -25.08 -6.80
C VAL A 394 22.24 -25.22 -5.83
N GLY A 395 21.97 -26.45 -5.38
CA GLY A 395 20.93 -26.72 -4.40
C GLY A 395 21.43 -26.51 -2.98
N LEU A 396 20.67 -25.77 -2.19
CA LEU A 396 20.89 -25.62 -0.75
C LEU A 396 19.70 -26.17 0.03
N PRO A 397 19.91 -26.94 1.11
CA PRO A 397 18.80 -27.47 1.91
C PRO A 397 17.88 -26.36 2.42
N LEU A 398 16.56 -26.50 2.19
CA LEU A 398 15.54 -25.56 2.66
C LEU A 398 15.64 -25.36 4.17
N ALA A 399 15.93 -26.42 4.93
CA ALA A 399 16.11 -26.37 6.38
C ALA A 399 17.18 -25.35 6.82
N ALA A 400 18.23 -25.14 6.03
CA ALA A 400 19.26 -24.13 6.33
C ALA A 400 18.71 -22.69 6.19
N PHE A 401 17.87 -22.43 5.19
CA PHE A 401 17.18 -21.16 5.05
C PHE A 401 16.14 -20.93 6.14
N VAL A 402 15.42 -21.98 6.52
CA VAL A 402 14.45 -21.90 7.62
C VAL A 402 15.15 -21.55 8.93
N ALA A 403 16.29 -22.19 9.24
CA ALA A 403 17.07 -21.86 10.43
C ALA A 403 17.59 -20.41 10.44
N LEU A 404 17.92 -19.85 9.27
CA LEU A 404 18.28 -18.43 9.12
C LEU A 404 17.10 -17.49 9.32
N LEU A 405 15.91 -17.94 8.93
CA LEU A 405 14.68 -17.18 8.92
C LEU A 405 13.96 -17.18 10.27
N GLU A 406 14.12 -18.25 11.06
CA GLU A 406 13.46 -18.43 12.36
C GLU A 406 13.67 -17.25 13.32
N PRO A 407 14.89 -16.73 13.56
CA PRO A 407 15.08 -15.58 14.45
C PRO A 407 14.37 -14.32 13.94
N LEU A 408 14.32 -14.14 12.62
CA LEU A 408 13.62 -13.03 11.97
C LEU A 408 12.11 -13.16 12.18
N LEU A 409 11.52 -14.32 11.91
CA LEU A 409 10.09 -14.55 12.08
C LEU A 409 9.67 -14.47 13.55
N GLU A 410 10.46 -15.01 14.48
CA GLU A 410 10.20 -14.89 15.91
C GLU A 410 10.20 -13.42 16.35
N ARG A 411 11.16 -12.64 15.83
CA ARG A 411 11.23 -11.20 16.09
C ARG A 411 10.00 -10.48 15.53
N LEU A 412 9.59 -10.73 14.29
CA LEU A 412 8.40 -10.12 13.69
C LEU A 412 7.11 -10.51 14.44
N TYR A 413 6.98 -11.79 14.82
CA TYR A 413 5.80 -12.34 15.46
C TYR A 413 5.57 -11.76 16.86
N ALA A 414 6.53 -11.92 17.78
CA ALA A 414 6.36 -11.57 19.19
C ALA A 414 7.48 -10.71 19.78
N GLY A 415 8.56 -10.47 19.04
CA GLY A 415 9.69 -9.68 19.53
C GLY A 415 9.38 -8.18 19.56
N PRO A 416 9.98 -7.42 20.49
CA PRO A 416 9.78 -5.96 20.57
C PRO A 416 10.42 -5.27 19.35
N LEU A 417 9.69 -4.46 18.58
CA LEU A 417 10.25 -3.78 17.41
C LEU A 417 10.40 -2.28 17.71
N THR A 418 11.59 -1.70 17.58
CA THR A 418 11.80 -0.28 17.91
C THR A 418 10.95 0.64 17.04
N GLY A 419 10.76 0.28 15.78
CA GLY A 419 9.87 1.01 14.86
C GLY A 419 8.39 0.95 15.24
N LEU A 420 7.99 0.06 16.17
CA LEU A 420 6.63 -0.08 16.70
C LEU A 420 6.58 0.11 18.22
N SER A 421 7.35 1.07 18.76
CA SER A 421 7.34 1.38 20.20
C SER A 421 7.68 0.18 21.10
N GLN A 422 8.61 -0.67 20.67
CA GLN A 422 9.01 -1.91 21.37
C GLN A 422 7.91 -2.98 21.42
N MET A 423 6.97 -2.96 20.48
CA MET A 423 5.93 -4.00 20.35
C MET A 423 6.15 -4.86 19.11
N GLY A 424 5.72 -6.13 19.16
CA GLY A 424 5.69 -7.03 18.02
C GLY A 424 4.43 -6.83 17.16
N LEU A 425 4.36 -7.50 16.00
CA LEU A 425 3.18 -7.41 15.12
C LEU A 425 1.91 -7.95 15.80
N THR A 426 2.03 -8.97 16.66
CA THR A 426 0.90 -9.52 17.44
C THR A 426 0.28 -8.53 18.43
N ALA A 427 0.98 -7.43 18.79
CA ALA A 427 0.41 -6.39 19.66
C ALA A 427 -0.57 -5.46 18.93
N VAL A 428 -0.57 -5.45 17.59
CA VAL A 428 -1.52 -4.67 16.80
C VAL A 428 -2.89 -5.35 16.90
N SER A 429 -3.83 -4.76 17.64
CA SER A 429 -5.15 -5.35 17.88
C SER A 429 -5.88 -5.64 16.56
N GLY A 430 -6.19 -6.92 16.34
CA GLY A 430 -6.78 -7.44 15.12
C GLY A 430 -5.76 -7.97 14.11
N LEU A 431 -4.47 -7.65 14.22
CA LEU A 431 -3.46 -8.29 13.37
C LEU A 431 -3.13 -9.70 13.84
N ASP A 432 -3.29 -10.05 15.12
CA ASP A 432 -3.09 -11.40 15.62
C ASP A 432 -4.31 -12.29 15.33
N PHE A 433 -4.18 -13.31 14.46
CA PHE A 433 -5.24 -14.29 14.19
C PHE A 433 -5.37 -15.29 15.34
N GLY A 434 -5.85 -14.78 16.47
CA GLY A 434 -6.05 -15.55 17.69
C GLY A 434 -7.34 -16.38 17.70
N PRO A 435 -7.68 -16.99 18.86
CA PRO A 435 -8.87 -17.82 18.99
C PRO A 435 -10.19 -17.11 18.64
N HIS A 436 -10.28 -15.79 18.87
CA HIS A 436 -11.48 -15.02 18.55
C HIS A 436 -11.66 -14.89 17.03
N GLU A 437 -10.63 -14.43 16.33
CA GLU A 437 -10.58 -14.28 14.88
C GLU A 437 -10.81 -15.62 14.17
N GLN A 438 -10.24 -16.71 14.70
CA GLN A 438 -10.49 -18.06 14.22
C GLN A 438 -11.96 -18.45 14.36
N ALA A 439 -12.57 -18.20 15.52
CA ALA A 439 -13.97 -18.56 15.76
C ALA A 439 -14.95 -17.75 14.87
N GLU A 440 -14.69 -16.45 14.67
CA GLU A 440 -15.46 -15.62 13.73
C GLU A 440 -15.30 -16.09 12.28
N THR A 441 -14.07 -16.42 11.88
CA THR A 441 -13.77 -16.95 10.55
C THR A 441 -14.49 -18.28 10.29
N GLN A 442 -14.51 -19.17 11.28
CA GLN A 442 -15.22 -20.45 11.19
C GLN A 442 -16.75 -20.24 11.13
N ARG A 443 -17.31 -19.29 11.89
CA ARG A 443 -18.73 -18.93 11.79
C ARG A 443 -19.09 -18.41 10.41
N ALA A 444 -18.29 -17.51 9.85
CA ALA A 444 -18.49 -16.99 8.50
C ALA A 444 -18.42 -18.11 7.45
N CYS A 445 -17.40 -18.98 7.53
CA CYS A 445 -17.25 -20.15 6.66
C CYS A 445 -18.48 -21.08 6.73
N ALA A 446 -18.91 -21.44 7.93
CA ALA A 446 -20.06 -22.32 8.15
C ALA A 446 -21.37 -21.72 7.59
N SER A 447 -21.61 -20.42 7.83
CA SER A 447 -22.79 -19.71 7.30
C SER A 447 -22.82 -19.74 5.77
N LEU A 448 -21.68 -19.46 5.14
CA LEU A 448 -21.56 -19.46 3.68
C LEU A 448 -21.81 -20.85 3.07
N LEU A 449 -21.25 -21.91 3.70
CA LEU A 449 -21.45 -23.30 3.28
C LEU A 449 -22.90 -23.77 3.49
N ALA A 450 -23.60 -23.24 4.49
CA ALA A 450 -25.03 -23.46 4.70
C ALA A 450 -25.91 -22.66 3.72
N GLY A 451 -25.31 -21.80 2.89
CA GLY A 451 -26.03 -20.99 1.92
C GLY A 451 -26.61 -19.69 2.49
N GLU A 452 -26.14 -19.25 3.65
CA GLU A 452 -26.57 -18.06 4.37
C GLU A 452 -25.60 -16.89 4.16
N VAL A 453 -26.08 -15.66 4.41
CA VAL A 453 -25.23 -14.46 4.46
C VAL A 453 -24.63 -14.36 5.87
N PRO A 454 -23.30 -14.34 6.04
CA PRO A 454 -22.68 -14.19 7.35
C PRO A 454 -23.18 -12.97 8.12
N THR A 455 -23.38 -13.12 9.43
CA THR A 455 -23.75 -12.03 10.35
C THR A 455 -22.57 -11.52 11.19
N VAL A 456 -21.38 -12.05 10.92
CA VAL A 456 -20.12 -11.66 11.55
C VAL A 456 -19.82 -10.19 11.23
N ARG A 457 -19.44 -9.40 12.23
CA ARG A 457 -19.22 -7.95 12.06
C ARG A 457 -17.86 -7.61 11.46
N ASP A 458 -16.87 -8.46 11.69
CA ASP A 458 -15.53 -8.24 11.17
C ASP A 458 -15.43 -8.73 9.72
N ALA A 459 -15.29 -7.79 8.79
CA ALA A 459 -15.14 -8.11 7.38
C ALA A 459 -13.91 -8.99 7.09
N ARG A 460 -12.87 -8.94 7.94
CA ARG A 460 -11.68 -9.80 7.78
C ARG A 460 -12.01 -11.27 8.04
N ALA A 461 -12.85 -11.55 9.03
CA ALA A 461 -13.36 -12.89 9.27
C ALA A 461 -14.27 -13.36 8.13
N ILE A 462 -15.03 -12.46 7.50
CA ILE A 462 -15.80 -12.77 6.28
C ILE A 462 -14.84 -13.11 5.12
N ILE A 463 -13.79 -12.32 4.88
CA ILE A 463 -12.76 -12.60 3.85
C ILE A 463 -12.15 -13.98 4.07
N ALA A 464 -11.63 -14.22 5.28
CA ALA A 464 -10.96 -15.47 5.61
C ALA A 464 -11.93 -16.66 5.52
N GLY A 465 -13.13 -16.51 6.07
CA GLY A 465 -14.17 -17.54 6.08
C GLY A 465 -14.65 -17.89 4.68
N ALA A 466 -14.78 -16.90 3.80
CA ALA A 466 -15.19 -17.11 2.43
C ALA A 466 -14.11 -17.80 1.58
N ALA A 467 -12.84 -17.44 1.77
CA ALA A 467 -11.72 -18.15 1.13
C ALA A 467 -11.59 -19.61 1.61
N LEU A 468 -11.89 -19.89 2.89
CA LEU A 468 -11.97 -21.27 3.41
C LEU A 468 -13.17 -22.03 2.82
N ALA A 469 -14.36 -21.41 2.78
CA ALA A 469 -15.56 -22.00 2.20
C ALA A 469 -15.40 -22.32 0.71
N ALA A 470 -14.79 -21.41 -0.06
CA ALA A 470 -14.52 -21.62 -1.49
C ALA A 470 -13.56 -22.79 -1.72
N ARG A 471 -12.55 -22.97 -0.87
CA ARG A 471 -11.67 -24.14 -0.94
C ARG A 471 -12.37 -25.45 -0.56
N ALA A 472 -13.33 -25.40 0.35
CA ALA A 472 -14.14 -26.56 0.73
C ALA A 472 -15.21 -26.91 -0.33
N ALA A 473 -15.74 -25.91 -1.04
CA ALA A 473 -16.76 -26.07 -2.06
C ALA A 473 -16.46 -25.26 -3.35
N PRO A 474 -15.43 -25.62 -4.14
CA PRO A 474 -15.00 -24.83 -5.30
C PRO A 474 -16.10 -24.62 -6.35
N ARG A 475 -16.99 -25.61 -6.53
CA ARG A 475 -18.11 -25.53 -7.46
C ARG A 475 -19.17 -24.49 -7.06
N ALA A 476 -19.17 -24.03 -5.81
CA ALA A 476 -20.10 -23.04 -5.28
C ALA A 476 -19.50 -21.63 -5.20
N GLU A 477 -18.27 -21.41 -5.68
CA GLU A 477 -17.51 -20.16 -5.48
C GLU A 477 -18.31 -18.90 -5.85
N ALA A 478 -18.98 -18.87 -7.00
CA ALA A 478 -19.79 -17.72 -7.41
C ALA A 478 -20.93 -17.38 -6.43
N GLN A 479 -21.59 -18.41 -5.86
CA GLN A 479 -22.67 -18.21 -4.88
C GLN A 479 -22.10 -17.76 -3.53
N LEU A 480 -20.95 -18.30 -3.14
CA LEU A 480 -20.23 -17.92 -1.94
C LEU A 480 -19.78 -16.45 -2.04
N LEU A 481 -19.25 -16.02 -3.20
CA LEU A 481 -18.86 -14.64 -3.51
C LEU A 481 -20.03 -13.68 -3.32
N ALA A 482 -21.17 -13.97 -3.93
CA ALA A 482 -22.37 -13.13 -3.82
C ALA A 482 -22.80 -12.95 -2.35
N ARG A 483 -22.81 -14.02 -1.55
CA ARG A 483 -23.21 -13.98 -0.13
C ARG A 483 -22.17 -13.26 0.75
N ALA A 484 -20.88 -13.50 0.52
CA ALA A 484 -19.82 -12.83 1.27
C ALA A 484 -19.84 -11.32 1.01
N ARG A 485 -19.99 -10.89 -0.26
CA ARG A 485 -20.15 -9.48 -0.61
C ARG A 485 -21.36 -8.83 0.05
N ALA A 486 -22.48 -9.54 0.10
CA ALA A 486 -23.70 -9.05 0.77
C ALA A 486 -23.50 -8.83 2.29
N ALA A 487 -22.54 -9.51 2.93
CA ALA A 487 -22.23 -9.36 4.35
C ALA A 487 -21.27 -8.20 4.65
N ILE A 488 -20.55 -7.68 3.65
CA ILE A 488 -19.58 -6.61 3.83
C ILE A 488 -20.27 -5.28 3.48
N PRO A 489 -20.51 -4.39 4.46
CA PRO A 489 -21.18 -3.13 4.20
C PRO A 489 -20.25 -2.22 3.40
N ALA A 490 -20.44 -2.18 2.09
CA ALA A 490 -19.65 -1.32 1.22
C ALA A 490 -19.97 0.17 1.47
N ILE A 491 -18.92 0.94 1.76
CA ILE A 491 -19.04 2.37 1.99
C ILE A 491 -19.35 3.05 0.66
N GLY A 492 -20.53 3.67 0.55
CA GLY A 492 -20.93 4.47 -0.61
C GLY A 492 -21.68 3.73 -1.72
N THR A 493 -21.94 2.42 -1.60
CA THR A 493 -22.69 1.64 -2.60
C THR A 493 -24.15 1.39 -2.22
N LEU A 494 -24.45 1.29 -0.92
CA LEU A 494 -25.82 1.14 -0.41
C LEU A 494 -26.56 2.46 -0.22
N GLU A 495 -25.85 3.59 -0.25
CA GLU A 495 -26.49 4.89 -0.31
C GLU A 495 -26.65 5.29 -1.78
N HIS A 496 -27.71 4.80 -2.43
CA HIS A 496 -28.33 5.49 -3.58
C HIS A 496 -28.92 6.85 -3.14
N ARG A 497 -28.16 7.66 -2.41
CA ARG A 497 -28.43 9.10 -2.40
C ARG A 497 -27.88 9.59 -3.73
N PRO A 498 -28.72 10.11 -4.63
CA PRO A 498 -28.19 10.78 -5.81
C PRO A 498 -27.17 11.79 -5.29
N ASP A 499 -25.94 11.73 -5.80
CA ASP A 499 -25.02 12.85 -5.66
C ASP A 499 -25.85 14.09 -5.94
N ALA A 500 -25.83 15.08 -5.03
CA ALA A 500 -26.76 16.21 -5.03
C ALA A 500 -26.81 17.00 -6.35
N PHE A 501 -25.96 16.65 -7.31
CA PHE A 501 -25.81 17.24 -8.62
C PHE A 501 -25.63 16.24 -9.77
N ARG A 502 -25.99 14.95 -9.64
CA ARG A 502 -26.46 14.28 -10.87
C ARG A 502 -27.61 15.18 -11.33
N PRO A 503 -27.60 15.72 -12.56
CA PRO A 503 -28.82 16.25 -13.12
C PRO A 503 -29.74 15.05 -13.09
N THR A 504 -30.58 15.02 -12.07
CA THR A 504 -31.76 14.21 -12.10
C THR A 504 -32.36 14.69 -13.40
N GLU A 505 -32.44 13.81 -14.39
CA GLU A 505 -33.60 13.84 -15.24
C GLU A 505 -34.74 13.80 -14.23
N LEU A 506 -35.16 14.99 -13.79
CA LEU A 506 -36.23 15.17 -12.85
C LEU A 506 -37.33 14.37 -13.52
N ASP A 507 -37.77 13.30 -12.87
CA ASP A 507 -38.92 12.57 -13.35
C ASP A 507 -39.95 13.65 -13.73
N PRO A 508 -40.35 13.76 -15.01
CA PRO A 508 -41.24 14.83 -15.43
C PRO A 508 -42.55 14.85 -14.63
N ARG A 509 -42.84 13.76 -13.90
CA ARG A 509 -43.92 13.63 -12.93
C ARG A 509 -43.63 14.35 -11.60
N LEU A 510 -42.38 14.34 -11.11
CA LEU A 510 -41.96 15.12 -9.92
C LEU A 510 -41.84 16.62 -10.22
N SER A 511 -41.49 17.01 -11.45
CA SER A 511 -41.44 18.43 -11.86
C SER A 511 -42.81 19.08 -12.00
N ARG A 512 -43.89 18.30 -12.06
CA ARG A 512 -45.27 18.80 -12.28
C ARG A 512 -46.10 18.97 -11.00
N GLY A 513 -45.55 18.73 -9.81
CA GLY A 513 -46.42 18.69 -8.62
C GLY A 513 -45.78 18.86 -7.25
N LEU A 514 -44.56 19.37 -7.14
CA LEU A 514 -44.07 19.85 -5.84
C LEU A 514 -44.46 21.31 -5.65
N ASP A 515 -45.76 21.53 -5.48
CA ASP A 515 -46.28 22.76 -4.86
C ASP A 515 -45.98 22.67 -3.36
N MET A 516 -44.70 22.82 -3.01
CA MET A 516 -44.31 22.95 -1.61
C MET A 516 -44.84 24.29 -1.14
N GLY A 517 -46.03 24.25 -0.53
CA GLY A 517 -46.62 25.41 0.12
C GLY A 517 -45.59 26.09 1.02
N ARG A 518 -45.67 27.42 1.09
CA ARG A 518 -44.72 28.28 1.81
C ARG A 518 -44.36 27.76 3.20
N ASP A 519 -45.32 27.15 3.89
CA ASP A 519 -45.15 26.61 5.25
C ASP A 519 -44.21 25.39 5.28
N ALA A 520 -44.30 24.48 4.30
CA ALA A 520 -43.39 23.34 4.18
C ALA A 520 -41.95 23.78 3.85
N LEU A 521 -41.81 24.85 3.06
CA LEU A 521 -40.51 25.45 2.76
C LEU A 521 -39.89 26.10 4.01
N VAL A 522 -40.70 26.78 4.81
CA VAL A 522 -40.29 27.39 6.09
C VAL A 522 -39.90 26.32 7.11
N GLU A 523 -40.67 25.24 7.22
CA GLU A 523 -40.33 24.11 8.11
C GLU A 523 -39.01 23.44 7.70
N ALA A 524 -38.81 23.20 6.40
CA ALA A 524 -37.55 22.61 5.91
C ALA A 524 -36.34 23.51 6.18
N LEU A 525 -36.49 24.84 6.03
CA LEU A 525 -35.43 25.81 6.35
C LEU A 525 -35.15 25.90 7.86
N LEU A 526 -36.19 25.84 8.69
CA LEU A 526 -36.04 25.80 10.15
C LEU A 526 -35.36 24.51 10.61
N LEU A 527 -35.74 23.36 10.04
CA LEU A 527 -35.08 22.08 10.29
C LEU A 527 -33.61 22.10 9.88
N TYR A 528 -33.28 22.75 8.75
CA TYR A 528 -31.89 22.92 8.32
C TYR A 528 -31.07 23.75 9.32
N GLU A 529 -31.61 24.88 9.81
CA GLU A 529 -30.96 25.73 10.83
C GLU A 529 -30.80 25.02 12.18
N ILE A 530 -31.76 24.17 12.59
CA ILE A 530 -31.70 23.41 13.85
C ILE A 530 -30.69 22.26 13.75
N LEU A 531 -30.56 21.64 12.58
CA LEU A 531 -29.72 20.47 12.35
C LEU A 531 -28.29 20.83 11.91
N GLU A 532 -28.01 22.07 11.53
CA GLU A 532 -26.63 22.52 11.36
C GLU A 532 -25.94 22.56 12.74
N PRO A 533 -24.80 21.86 12.93
CA PRO A 533 -24.05 21.95 14.17
C PRO A 533 -23.59 23.41 14.37
N PRO A 534 -23.68 23.97 15.59
CA PRO A 534 -23.42 25.37 15.83
C PRO A 534 -22.01 25.73 15.34
N SER A 535 -21.94 26.53 14.28
CA SER A 535 -20.68 27.06 13.77
C SER A 535 -19.92 27.71 14.93
N ALA A 536 -18.65 27.32 15.08
CA ALA A 536 -17.76 27.77 16.15
C ALA A 536 -17.61 29.30 16.14
N ARG A 537 -18.55 30.01 16.77
CA ARG A 537 -18.55 31.47 16.94
C ARG A 537 -18.20 31.91 18.35
N THR A 538 -17.67 31.01 19.18
CA THR A 538 -17.26 31.28 20.57
C THR A 538 -15.75 31.11 20.78
N ALA A 539 -14.94 31.88 20.04
CA ALA A 539 -13.54 32.12 20.40
C ALA A 539 -13.13 33.61 20.37
N ARG A 540 -14.11 34.54 20.37
CA ARG A 540 -13.84 36.00 20.36
C ARG A 540 -14.37 36.79 21.55
N ARG A 541 -14.72 36.11 22.64
CA ARG A 541 -15.10 36.73 23.93
C ARG A 541 -14.39 36.07 25.12
N ARG A 542 -13.06 36.08 25.12
CA ARG A 542 -12.24 36.04 26.34
C ARG A 542 -11.04 36.94 26.10
N GLY A 543 -11.22 38.20 26.47
CA GLY A 543 -10.36 39.34 26.22
C GLY A 543 -11.06 40.59 26.73
N ALA A 544 -11.46 40.54 28.00
CA ALA A 544 -11.88 41.66 28.84
C ALA A 544 -11.55 41.26 30.28
#